data_AF-A0A8C9YF86-F1
#
_entry.id   AF-A0A8C9YF86-F1
#
_cell.length_a   1.000
_cell.length_b   1.000
_cell.length_c   1.000
_cell.angle_alpha   90.00
_cell.angle_beta   90.00
_cell.angle_gamma   90.00
#
_symmetry.space_group_name_H-M   'P 1'
#
loop_
_entity.id
_entity.type
_entity.pdbx_description
1 polymer ?
#
loop_
_entity_poly.entity_id
_entity_poly.type
_entity_poly.pdbx_seq_one_letter_code
_entity_poly.pdbx_strand_id
1 'polypeptide(L)'
;NQTVDLCNVDTHDIDLQLYCVDPYGFERSKDFDYESYEELMSEYLVVLTRRSIKWSKLLKGKRKVQKNVKLKRYVRKGIPNEHRALIWMAASGAQDQLERNPGYYQSLLRAEHDPKLVETICTDLNRTFPDNVQFRKTSNPCLQKALYNVLLATGYHNPVVGYCQGMNFIAGYLLIITKDEEKSFWLMEALLGRILPDYYSPVMLGLKTDQETMMDHNVMWTLVVSRWFICLYIDILPVETVLRIWDCLFYEGSKILFRVALTLIHHNQALIQQAQSLPDVCQNFKQITHGPFVDECHTFMQKIFTEPGSLSMATLTKLRATIRSRIITEELGPTDPEN
;
A
#
# COMPACT_ATOMS: atom_id res chain seq x y z
N ASN A 1 33.52 -47.68 9.59
CA ASN A 1 32.05 -47.63 9.78
C ASN A 1 31.76 -46.61 10.87
N GLN A 2 31.23 -45.42 10.66
CA GLN A 2 30.58 -44.78 9.51
C GLN A 2 31.02 -43.31 9.50
N THR A 3 31.46 -42.84 8.34
CA THR A 3 31.50 -41.41 7.99
C THR A 3 30.06 -41.00 7.71
N VAL A 4 29.55 -39.99 8.42
CA VAL A 4 28.23 -39.40 8.16
C VAL A 4 28.40 -38.46 6.97
N ASP A 5 27.84 -38.85 5.82
CA ASP A 5 27.71 -38.01 4.64
C ASP A 5 26.82 -36.80 4.95
N LEU A 6 27.46 -35.65 5.18
CA LEU A 6 26.85 -34.32 5.23
C LEU A 6 26.99 -33.65 3.86
N CYS A 7 26.51 -34.29 2.79
CA CYS A 7 26.45 -33.71 1.45
C CYS A 7 25.33 -34.39 0.65
N ASN A 8 24.09 -33.95 0.86
CA ASN A 8 23.01 -34.04 -0.12
C ASN A 8 21.85 -33.18 0.37
N VAL A 9 22.01 -31.86 0.22
CA VAL A 9 20.86 -30.98 0.01
C VAL A 9 20.83 -30.79 -1.50
N ASP A 10 19.87 -31.42 -2.17
CA ASP A 10 19.72 -31.37 -3.62
C ASP A 10 19.68 -29.90 -4.09
N THR A 11 20.64 -29.50 -4.90
CA THR A 11 20.72 -28.14 -5.47
C THR A 11 19.50 -27.82 -6.35
N HIS A 12 18.73 -28.82 -6.76
CA HIS A 12 17.45 -28.68 -7.46
C HIS A 12 16.33 -28.10 -6.58
N ASP A 13 16.28 -28.45 -5.29
CA ASP A 13 15.24 -27.97 -4.36
C ASP A 13 15.42 -26.48 -3.99
N ILE A 14 16.68 -26.01 -4.00
CA ILE A 14 17.01 -24.60 -3.75
C ILE A 14 16.60 -23.73 -4.94
N ASP A 15 16.83 -24.20 -6.17
CA ASP A 15 16.42 -23.48 -7.39
C ASP A 15 14.88 -23.44 -7.56
N LEU A 16 14.18 -24.51 -7.17
CA LEU A 16 12.70 -24.54 -7.17
C LEU A 16 12.08 -23.62 -6.10
N GLN A 17 12.68 -23.53 -4.90
CA GLN A 17 12.22 -22.60 -3.85
C GLN A 17 12.35 -21.12 -4.26
N LEU A 18 13.37 -20.77 -5.04
CA LEU A 18 13.56 -19.39 -5.52
C LEU A 18 12.51 -18.95 -6.56
N TYR A 19 11.92 -19.89 -7.31
CA TYR A 19 10.88 -19.59 -8.30
C TYR A 19 9.48 -19.46 -7.69
N CYS A 20 9.19 -20.27 -6.65
CA CYS A 20 7.90 -20.29 -5.97
C CYS A 20 7.64 -19.08 -5.07
N VAL A 21 8.65 -18.25 -4.79
CA VAL A 21 8.54 -17.05 -3.94
C VAL A 21 8.90 -15.81 -4.74
N ASP A 22 8.09 -14.77 -4.65
CA ASP A 22 8.36 -13.51 -5.32
C ASP A 22 9.50 -12.70 -4.63
N PRO A 23 10.02 -11.63 -5.26
CA PRO A 23 11.08 -10.81 -4.68
C PRO A 23 10.74 -10.12 -3.34
N TYR A 24 9.47 -10.14 -2.94
CA TYR A 24 8.95 -9.56 -1.69
C TYR A 24 8.67 -10.61 -0.62
N GLY A 25 8.92 -11.89 -0.94
CA GLY A 25 8.77 -13.01 -0.02
C GLY A 25 7.38 -13.65 -0.04
N PHE A 26 6.49 -13.32 -0.98
CA PHE A 26 5.18 -13.95 -1.09
C PHE A 26 5.26 -15.22 -1.92
N GLU A 27 4.67 -16.30 -1.41
CA GLU A 27 4.52 -17.54 -2.17
C GLU A 27 3.53 -17.37 -3.33
N ARG A 28 3.92 -17.88 -4.49
CA ARG A 28 3.06 -17.96 -5.67
C ARG A 28 2.05 -19.09 -5.50
N SER A 29 0.86 -18.90 -6.07
CA SER A 29 -0.17 -19.94 -6.10
C SER A 29 0.32 -21.17 -6.88
N LYS A 30 -0.29 -22.33 -6.61
CA LYS A 30 -0.01 -23.56 -7.38
C LYS A 30 -0.38 -23.43 -8.86
N ASP A 31 -1.42 -22.66 -9.14
CA ASP A 31 -1.91 -22.39 -10.49
C ASP A 31 -1.27 -21.14 -11.12
N PHE A 32 -0.11 -20.71 -10.60
CA PHE A 32 0.59 -19.55 -11.13
C PHE A 32 1.11 -19.83 -12.54
N ASP A 33 0.77 -18.96 -13.49
CA ASP A 33 1.22 -19.06 -14.88
C ASP A 33 2.67 -18.55 -15.01
N TYR A 34 3.63 -19.46 -14.84
CA TYR A 34 5.05 -19.15 -14.94
C TYR A 34 5.47 -18.75 -16.36
N GLU A 35 4.85 -19.32 -17.39
CA GLU A 35 5.22 -19.06 -18.80
C GLU A 35 4.87 -17.62 -19.17
N SER A 36 3.62 -17.20 -18.93
CA SER A 36 3.19 -15.81 -19.16
C SER A 36 3.99 -14.81 -18.32
N TYR A 37 4.32 -15.18 -17.07
CA TYR A 37 5.13 -14.32 -16.21
C TYR A 37 6.57 -14.18 -16.71
N GLU A 38 7.21 -15.25 -17.16
CA GLU A 38 8.56 -15.20 -17.72
C GLU A 38 8.62 -14.37 -19.00
N GLU A 39 7.64 -14.52 -19.90
CA GLU A 39 7.51 -13.71 -21.12
C GLU A 39 7.43 -12.21 -20.76
N LEU A 40 6.49 -11.86 -19.87
CA LEU A 40 6.30 -10.49 -19.38
C LEU A 40 7.56 -9.94 -18.70
N MET A 41 8.21 -10.73 -17.86
CA MET A 41 9.42 -10.32 -17.15
C MET A 41 10.61 -10.14 -18.09
N SER A 42 10.72 -10.93 -19.16
CA SER A 42 11.81 -10.81 -20.13
C SER A 42 11.84 -9.41 -20.78
N GLU A 43 10.67 -8.88 -21.15
CA GLU A 43 10.53 -7.52 -21.67
C GLU A 43 10.71 -6.48 -20.55
N TYR A 44 10.13 -6.75 -19.38
CA TYR A 44 10.13 -5.80 -18.28
C TYR A 44 11.53 -5.60 -17.65
N LEU A 45 12.38 -6.62 -17.66
CA LEU A 45 13.76 -6.55 -17.16
C LEU A 45 14.60 -5.50 -17.91
N VAL A 46 14.41 -5.34 -19.22
CA VAL A 46 15.06 -4.28 -20.01
C VAL A 46 14.64 -2.90 -19.51
N VAL A 47 13.34 -2.75 -19.21
CA VAL A 47 12.78 -1.51 -18.67
C VAL A 47 13.31 -1.24 -17.26
N LEU A 48 13.34 -2.24 -16.38
CA LEU A 48 13.89 -2.15 -15.02
C LEU A 48 15.37 -1.77 -15.02
N THR A 49 16.18 -2.40 -15.88
CA THR A 49 17.62 -2.11 -16.01
C THR A 49 17.86 -0.66 -16.42
N ARG A 50 17.16 -0.19 -17.47
CA ARG A 50 17.24 1.21 -17.92
C ARG A 50 16.83 2.20 -16.82
N ARG A 51 15.85 1.84 -15.99
CA ARG A 51 15.40 2.66 -14.85
C ARG A 51 16.45 2.67 -13.75
N SER A 52 16.97 1.52 -13.34
CA SER A 52 18.02 1.43 -12.30
C SER A 52 19.22 2.30 -12.65
N ILE A 53 19.73 2.22 -13.88
CA ILE A 53 20.84 3.09 -14.35
C ILE A 53 20.50 4.59 -14.22
N LYS A 54 19.27 4.98 -14.61
CA LYS A 54 18.82 6.38 -14.53
C LYS A 54 18.67 6.85 -13.09
N TRP A 55 18.18 6.00 -12.19
CA TRP A 55 18.03 6.29 -10.77
C TRP A 55 19.39 6.41 -10.08
N SER A 56 20.30 5.48 -10.32
CA SER A 56 21.68 5.54 -9.82
C SER A 56 22.36 6.85 -10.26
N LYS A 57 22.21 7.26 -11.52
CA LYS A 57 22.69 8.57 -12.01
C LYS A 57 21.98 9.75 -11.33
N LEU A 58 20.68 9.66 -11.06
CA LEU A 58 19.90 10.72 -10.41
C LEU A 58 20.32 10.93 -8.95
N LEU A 59 20.69 9.86 -8.25
CA LEU A 59 21.04 9.85 -6.83
C LEU A 59 22.53 10.00 -6.54
N LYS A 60 23.40 9.73 -7.53
CA LYS A 60 24.85 9.86 -7.39
C LYS A 60 25.23 11.23 -6.81
N GLY A 61 25.92 11.22 -5.67
CA GLY A 61 26.43 12.42 -5.00
C GLY A 61 25.37 13.26 -4.26
N LYS A 62 24.11 12.82 -4.17
CA LYS A 62 23.06 13.55 -3.45
C LYS A 62 22.95 13.07 -2.00
N ARG A 63 23.07 14.02 -1.07
CA ARG A 63 22.83 13.79 0.37
C ARG A 63 21.36 13.86 0.76
N LYS A 64 20.56 14.68 0.05
CA LYS A 64 19.12 14.84 0.26
C LYS A 64 18.36 14.77 -1.05
N VAL A 65 17.16 14.21 -1.00
CA VAL A 65 16.25 14.10 -2.14
C VAL A 65 15.12 15.10 -1.95
N GLN A 66 14.99 16.06 -2.87
CA GLN A 66 13.94 17.07 -2.84
C GLN A 66 12.95 16.88 -3.98
N LYS A 67 11.66 17.17 -3.72
CA LYS A 67 10.59 17.08 -4.71
C LYS A 67 10.82 18.12 -5.82
N ASN A 68 10.76 17.66 -7.06
CA ASN A 68 10.81 18.51 -8.25
C ASN A 68 10.14 17.81 -9.44
N VAL A 69 9.97 18.51 -10.56
CA VAL A 69 9.30 17.97 -11.76
C VAL A 69 10.03 16.76 -12.35
N LYS A 70 11.37 16.74 -12.30
CA LYS A 70 12.17 15.63 -12.82
C LYS A 70 11.98 14.37 -11.97
N LEU A 71 12.10 14.50 -10.64
CA LEU A 71 11.89 13.40 -9.70
C LEU A 71 10.47 12.86 -9.78
N LYS A 72 9.47 13.75 -9.89
CA LYS A 72 8.07 13.36 -10.13
C LYS A 72 7.91 12.43 -11.33
N ARG A 73 8.56 12.78 -12.46
CA ARG A 73 8.53 11.98 -13.68
C ARG A 73 9.22 10.61 -13.49
N TYR A 74 10.27 10.56 -12.69
CA TYR A 74 10.96 9.31 -12.37
C TYR A 74 10.11 8.41 -11.49
N VAL A 75 9.48 8.98 -10.45
CA VAL A 75 8.55 8.29 -9.56
C VAL A 75 7.39 7.67 -10.34
N ARG A 76 6.73 8.44 -11.23
CA ARG A 76 5.66 7.88 -12.09
C ARG A 76 6.13 6.72 -12.98
N LYS A 77 7.38 6.77 -13.42
CA LYS A 77 8.01 5.68 -14.20
C LYS A 77 8.41 4.48 -13.33
N GLY A 78 8.41 4.61 -12.00
CA GLY A 78 8.75 3.55 -11.06
C GLY A 78 10.10 3.73 -10.39
N ILE A 79 10.12 3.49 -9.09
CA ILE A 79 11.31 3.52 -8.25
C ILE A 79 11.85 2.08 -8.13
N PRO A 80 13.15 1.84 -8.39
CA PRO A 80 13.79 0.56 -8.10
C PRO A 80 13.64 0.20 -6.62
N ASN A 81 13.48 -1.08 -6.33
CA ASN A 81 13.15 -1.56 -4.99
C ASN A 81 14.16 -1.05 -3.93
N GLU A 82 15.45 -1.12 -4.27
CA GLU A 82 16.58 -0.67 -3.45
C GLU A 82 16.55 0.83 -3.09
N HIS A 83 15.73 1.63 -3.78
CA HIS A 83 15.61 3.06 -3.56
C HIS A 83 14.27 3.48 -2.95
N ARG A 84 13.27 2.59 -2.89
CA ARG A 84 11.92 2.93 -2.39
C ARG A 84 11.97 3.53 -0.99
N ALA A 85 12.64 2.86 -0.05
CA ALA A 85 12.76 3.35 1.34
C ALA A 85 13.28 4.79 1.40
N LEU A 86 14.40 5.08 0.72
CA LEU A 86 15.01 6.41 0.67
C LEU A 86 14.05 7.46 0.08
N ILE A 87 13.43 7.14 -1.06
CA ILE A 87 12.58 8.10 -1.78
C ILE A 87 11.27 8.33 -1.05
N TRP A 88 10.64 7.29 -0.51
CA TRP A 88 9.39 7.40 0.27
C TRP A 88 9.63 8.23 1.53
N MET A 89 10.72 7.97 2.27
CA MET A 89 11.08 8.73 3.47
C MET A 89 11.27 10.22 3.16
N ALA A 90 11.98 10.53 2.08
CA ALA A 90 12.22 11.91 1.67
C ALA A 90 10.97 12.61 1.10
N ALA A 91 10.18 11.92 0.27
CA ALA A 91 9.05 12.52 -0.45
C ALA A 91 7.82 12.79 0.44
N SER A 92 7.66 11.97 1.48
CA SER A 92 6.62 12.11 2.51
C SER A 92 7.01 13.07 3.64
N GLY A 93 8.30 13.40 3.76
CA GLY A 93 8.84 14.15 4.90
C GLY A 93 8.97 13.31 6.17
N ALA A 94 8.83 11.99 6.10
CA ALA A 94 9.08 11.07 7.20
C ALA A 94 10.56 11.12 7.65
N GLN A 95 11.50 11.32 6.72
CA GLN A 95 12.93 11.47 7.06
C GLN A 95 13.17 12.66 7.99
N ASP A 96 12.54 13.79 7.71
CA ASP A 96 12.69 14.99 8.55
C ASP A 96 12.06 14.79 9.92
N GLN A 97 10.96 14.03 10.03
CA GLN A 97 10.33 13.71 11.32
C GLN A 97 11.22 12.76 12.15
N LEU A 98 11.79 11.73 11.53
CA LEU A 98 12.75 10.83 12.18
C LEU A 98 13.94 11.60 12.73
N GLU A 99 14.57 12.46 11.91
CA GLU A 99 15.76 13.25 12.31
C GLU A 99 15.46 14.23 13.45
N ARG A 100 14.23 14.76 13.53
CA ARG A 100 13.82 15.74 14.56
C ARG A 100 13.43 15.11 15.90
N ASN A 101 13.10 13.82 15.92
CA ASN A 101 12.53 13.16 17.09
C ASN A 101 13.38 11.92 17.51
N PRO A 102 14.67 12.09 17.82
CA PRO A 102 15.53 10.98 18.19
C PRO A 102 15.02 10.28 19.47
N GLY A 103 14.89 8.96 19.42
CA GLY A 103 14.43 8.16 20.56
C GLY A 103 12.92 8.14 20.76
N TYR A 104 12.14 8.88 19.95
CA TYR A 104 10.69 8.96 20.08
C TYR A 104 10.03 7.60 19.85
N TYR A 105 10.39 6.89 18.79
CA TYR A 105 9.86 5.55 18.52
C TYR A 105 10.09 4.59 19.69
N GLN A 106 11.32 4.55 20.21
CA GLN A 106 11.67 3.70 21.35
C GLN A 106 10.93 4.11 22.63
N SER A 107 10.63 5.41 22.80
CA SER A 107 9.82 5.89 23.93
C SER A 107 8.39 5.35 23.89
N LEU A 108 7.78 5.26 22.70
CA LEU A 108 6.43 4.69 22.52
C LEU A 108 6.39 3.20 22.86
N LEU A 109 7.44 2.45 22.50
CA LEU A 109 7.56 1.02 22.84
C LEU A 109 7.78 0.74 24.33
N ARG A 110 8.24 1.73 25.11
CA ARG A 110 8.45 1.60 26.56
C ARG A 110 7.24 2.00 27.39
N ALA A 111 6.23 2.63 26.77
CA ALA A 111 5.01 3.02 27.46
C ALA A 111 4.27 1.80 28.02
N GLU A 112 3.52 1.98 29.11
CA GLU A 112 2.66 0.93 29.65
C GLU A 112 1.61 0.54 28.60
N HIS A 113 1.42 -0.77 28.43
CA HIS A 113 0.63 -1.26 27.32
C HIS A 113 -0.85 -1.39 27.66
N ASP A 114 -1.74 -0.71 26.92
CA ASP A 114 -3.18 -0.95 26.96
C ASP A 114 -3.47 -2.40 26.50
N PRO A 115 -4.00 -3.26 27.38
CA PRO A 115 -4.29 -4.65 27.04
C PRO A 115 -5.23 -4.81 25.83
N LYS A 116 -6.19 -3.89 25.64
CA LYS A 116 -7.15 -3.96 24.55
C LYS A 116 -6.49 -3.71 23.20
N LEU A 117 -5.59 -2.73 23.15
CA LEU A 117 -4.80 -2.43 21.95
C LEU A 117 -3.92 -3.63 21.58
N VAL A 118 -3.23 -4.20 22.58
CA VAL A 118 -2.35 -5.37 22.39
C VAL A 118 -3.13 -6.56 21.86
N GLU A 119 -4.29 -6.89 22.45
CA GLU A 119 -5.13 -8.00 22.03
C GLU A 119 -5.59 -7.85 20.57
N THR A 120 -6.04 -6.65 20.20
CA THR A 120 -6.50 -6.36 18.85
C THR A 120 -5.38 -6.51 17.82
N ILE A 121 -4.18 -5.98 18.12
CA ILE A 121 -3.00 -6.13 17.26
C ILE A 121 -2.63 -7.62 17.12
N CYS A 122 -2.52 -8.34 18.23
CA CYS A 122 -2.13 -9.76 18.25
C CYS A 122 -3.07 -10.65 17.44
N THR A 123 -4.37 -10.35 17.44
CA THR A 123 -5.36 -11.05 16.62
C THR A 123 -5.03 -10.92 15.14
N ASP A 124 -4.65 -9.72 14.70
CA ASP A 124 -4.36 -9.43 13.29
C ASP A 124 -2.98 -9.90 12.85
N LEU A 125 -2.00 -9.96 13.75
CA LEU A 125 -0.67 -10.48 13.44
C LEU A 125 -0.72 -11.91 12.88
N ASN A 126 -1.55 -12.78 13.45
CA ASN A 126 -1.64 -14.18 13.01
C ASN A 126 -2.20 -14.36 11.59
N ARG A 127 -2.97 -13.38 11.10
CA ARG A 127 -3.57 -13.39 9.75
C ARG A 127 -2.89 -12.45 8.77
N THR A 128 -1.82 -11.77 9.18
CA THR A 128 -1.09 -10.82 8.31
C THR A 128 -0.08 -11.57 7.46
N PHE A 129 -0.34 -11.65 6.15
CA PHE A 129 0.54 -12.28 5.14
C PHE A 129 0.98 -13.72 5.49
N PRO A 130 0.02 -14.65 5.66
CA PRO A 130 0.33 -16.05 6.02
C PRO A 130 1.18 -16.77 4.95
N ASP A 131 1.10 -16.30 3.71
CA ASP A 131 1.83 -16.74 2.52
C ASP A 131 3.20 -16.07 2.36
N ASN A 132 3.55 -15.08 3.20
CA ASN A 132 4.86 -14.44 3.13
C ASN A 132 5.88 -15.17 4.01
N VAL A 133 6.98 -15.60 3.40
CA VAL A 133 8.04 -16.38 4.06
C VAL A 133 8.71 -15.62 5.20
N GLN A 134 8.68 -14.28 5.23
CA GLN A 134 9.30 -13.47 6.30
C GLN A 134 8.38 -13.32 7.52
N PHE A 135 7.09 -13.58 7.38
CA PHE A 135 6.09 -13.50 8.45
C PHE A 135 5.82 -14.84 9.14
N ARG A 136 6.49 -15.92 8.73
CA ARG A 136 6.38 -17.22 9.42
C ARG A 136 7.13 -17.19 10.74
N LYS A 137 6.58 -17.88 11.75
CA LYS A 137 7.21 -18.01 13.08
C LYS A 137 8.55 -18.73 13.04
N THR A 138 8.79 -19.54 12.01
CA THR A 138 10.04 -20.30 11.80
C THR A 138 11.14 -19.48 11.11
N SER A 139 10.84 -18.26 10.66
CA SER A 139 11.76 -17.45 9.86
C SER A 139 12.81 -16.74 10.71
N ASN A 140 13.99 -16.53 10.14
CA ASN A 140 15.07 -15.79 10.79
C ASN A 140 15.72 -14.80 9.80
N PRO A 141 15.51 -13.47 9.96
CA PRO A 141 14.65 -12.83 10.96
C PRO A 141 13.15 -12.97 10.62
N CYS A 142 12.31 -13.08 11.66
CA CYS A 142 10.85 -13.04 11.52
C CYS A 142 10.33 -11.61 11.68
N LEU A 143 9.49 -11.14 10.74
CA LEU A 143 8.94 -9.79 10.76
C LEU A 143 7.76 -9.58 11.72
N GLN A 144 7.19 -10.64 12.31
CA GLN A 144 6.02 -10.50 13.21
C GLN A 144 6.31 -9.59 14.41
N LYS A 145 7.53 -9.66 14.98
CA LYS A 145 7.90 -8.80 16.11
C LYS A 145 8.04 -7.34 15.69
N ALA A 146 8.64 -7.08 14.53
CA ALA A 146 8.75 -5.73 13.99
C ALA A 146 7.37 -5.16 13.63
N LEU A 147 6.49 -5.98 13.05
CA LEU A 147 5.11 -5.60 12.76
C LEU A 147 4.34 -5.23 14.03
N TYR A 148 4.44 -6.06 15.08
CA TYR A 148 3.86 -5.76 16.38
C TYR A 148 4.35 -4.40 16.91
N ASN A 149 5.67 -4.17 16.92
CA ASN A 149 6.24 -2.94 17.44
C ASN A 149 5.78 -1.71 16.66
N VAL A 150 5.76 -1.76 15.31
CA VAL A 150 5.30 -0.65 14.47
C VAL A 150 3.83 -0.33 14.72
N LEU A 151 2.96 -1.34 14.78
CA LEU A 151 1.54 -1.15 15.03
C LEU A 151 1.26 -0.60 16.43
N LEU A 152 1.98 -1.11 17.43
CA LEU A 152 1.88 -0.66 18.81
C LEU A 152 2.28 0.81 18.94
N ALA A 153 3.45 1.17 18.39
CA ALA A 153 3.91 2.56 18.38
C ALA A 153 2.95 3.48 17.61
N THR A 154 2.38 3.01 16.49
CA THR A 154 1.38 3.77 15.71
C THR A 154 0.14 4.06 16.56
N GLY A 155 -0.36 3.07 17.30
CA GLY A 155 -1.49 3.24 18.21
C GLY A 155 -1.23 4.23 19.34
N TYR A 156 -0.02 4.22 19.93
CA TYR A 156 0.36 5.21 20.96
C TYR A 156 0.63 6.60 20.40
N HIS A 157 1.16 6.69 19.18
CA HIS A 157 1.39 7.97 18.54
C HIS A 157 0.08 8.74 18.31
N ASN A 158 -1.01 8.03 17.97
CA ASN A 158 -2.33 8.61 17.81
C ASN A 158 -3.40 7.81 18.59
N PRO A 159 -3.56 8.02 19.90
CA PRO A 159 -4.49 7.26 20.73
C PRO A 159 -5.97 7.40 20.35
N VAL A 160 -6.33 8.49 19.67
CA VAL A 160 -7.72 8.72 19.19
C VAL A 160 -8.08 7.73 18.09
N VAL A 161 -7.11 7.42 17.22
CA VAL A 161 -7.24 6.40 16.19
C VAL A 161 -6.95 5.01 16.77
N GLY A 162 -5.92 4.91 17.61
CA GLY A 162 -5.42 3.65 18.12
C GLY A 162 -4.97 2.74 16.98
N TYR A 163 -5.52 1.52 16.95
CA TYR A 163 -5.30 0.56 15.88
C TYR A 163 -6.60 0.29 15.14
N CYS A 164 -6.55 0.34 13.82
CA CYS A 164 -7.64 -0.03 12.94
C CYS A 164 -7.25 -1.22 12.05
N GLN A 165 -8.17 -2.18 11.89
CA GLN A 165 -7.97 -3.29 10.97
C GLN A 165 -7.65 -2.77 9.55
N GLY A 166 -6.60 -3.32 8.94
CA GLY A 166 -6.06 -2.84 7.66
C GLY A 166 -4.68 -2.21 7.82
N MET A 167 -4.41 -1.59 8.97
CA MET A 167 -3.09 -1.01 9.27
C MET A 167 -1.98 -2.07 9.32
N ASN A 168 -2.29 -3.30 9.76
CA ASN A 168 -1.38 -4.44 9.77
C ASN A 168 -0.79 -4.74 8.38
N PHE A 169 -1.62 -4.73 7.35
CA PHE A 169 -1.15 -4.98 5.98
C PHE A 169 -0.24 -3.86 5.49
N ILE A 170 -0.61 -2.61 5.79
CA ILE A 170 0.18 -1.44 5.40
C ILE A 170 1.55 -1.46 6.08
N ALA A 171 1.58 -1.65 7.40
CA ALA A 171 2.81 -1.75 8.17
C ALA A 171 3.68 -2.93 7.71
N GLY A 172 3.07 -4.07 7.36
CA GLY A 172 3.82 -5.21 6.85
C GLY A 172 4.48 -4.94 5.48
N TYR A 173 3.78 -4.29 4.54
CA TYR A 173 4.40 -3.85 3.27
C TYR A 173 5.52 -2.83 3.51
N LEU A 174 5.35 -1.88 4.43
CA LEU A 174 6.40 -0.93 4.78
C LEU A 174 7.64 -1.64 5.33
N LEU A 175 7.47 -2.66 6.18
CA LEU A 175 8.57 -3.45 6.73
C LEU A 175 9.34 -4.23 5.65
N ILE A 176 8.62 -4.90 4.74
CA ILE A 176 9.23 -5.65 3.62
C ILE A 176 10.11 -4.73 2.77
N ILE A 177 9.65 -3.51 2.49
CA ILE A 177 10.33 -2.59 1.57
C ILE A 177 11.43 -1.79 2.24
N THR A 178 11.18 -1.28 3.45
CA THR A 178 12.17 -0.46 4.16
C THR A 178 13.29 -1.29 4.75
N LYS A 179 12.99 -2.54 5.14
CA LYS A 179 13.86 -3.40 5.93
C LYS A 179 14.37 -2.69 7.20
N ASP A 180 13.56 -1.78 7.73
CA ASP A 180 13.88 -0.92 8.87
C ASP A 180 12.60 -0.59 9.65
N GLU A 181 12.55 -1.03 10.89
CA GLU A 181 11.38 -0.95 11.77
C GLU A 181 10.97 0.50 12.07
N GLU A 182 11.94 1.36 12.43
CA GLU A 182 11.65 2.75 12.79
C GLU A 182 11.29 3.58 11.54
N LYS A 183 11.95 3.36 10.40
CA LYS A 183 11.52 4.00 9.14
C LYS A 183 10.11 3.61 8.74
N SER A 184 9.72 2.35 8.97
CA SER A 184 8.35 1.89 8.71
C SER A 184 7.33 2.64 9.56
N PHE A 185 7.63 2.86 10.85
CA PHE A 185 6.80 3.69 11.72
C PHE A 185 6.65 5.13 11.20
N TRP A 186 7.74 5.79 10.81
CA TRP A 186 7.66 7.17 10.31
C TRP A 186 6.94 7.30 8.96
N LEU A 187 7.03 6.29 8.10
CA LEU A 187 6.20 6.23 6.90
C LEU A 187 4.72 5.99 7.23
N MET A 188 4.43 5.18 8.25
CA MET A 188 3.07 4.98 8.74
C MET A 188 2.48 6.29 9.27
N GLU A 189 3.23 7.04 10.09
CA GLU A 189 2.83 8.39 10.55
C GLU A 189 2.53 9.31 9.37
N ALA A 190 3.44 9.41 8.40
CA ALA A 190 3.24 10.29 7.26
C ALA A 190 2.00 9.89 6.44
N LEU A 191 1.77 8.58 6.27
CA LEU A 191 0.66 8.04 5.52
C LEU A 191 -0.68 8.34 6.21
N LEU A 192 -0.79 8.01 7.50
CA LEU A 192 -2.03 8.13 8.27
C LEU A 192 -2.34 9.56 8.70
N GLY A 193 -1.32 10.31 9.14
CA GLY A 193 -1.49 11.66 9.69
C GLY A 193 -1.56 12.75 8.63
N ARG A 194 -0.89 12.57 7.47
CA ARG A 194 -0.70 13.64 6.50
C ARG A 194 -1.21 13.33 5.10
N ILE A 195 -1.02 12.09 4.61
CA ILE A 195 -1.45 11.72 3.25
C ILE A 195 -2.93 11.32 3.22
N LEU A 196 -3.41 10.61 4.24
CA LEU A 196 -4.76 10.05 4.35
C LEU A 196 -5.47 10.50 5.64
N PRO A 197 -5.63 11.82 5.85
CA PRO A 197 -6.23 12.33 7.08
C PRO A 197 -7.63 11.74 7.30
N ASP A 198 -7.92 11.34 8.54
CA ASP A 198 -9.19 10.78 9.01
C ASP A 198 -9.66 9.47 8.36
N TYR A 199 -8.84 8.82 7.52
CA TYR A 199 -9.20 7.54 6.90
C TYR A 199 -9.47 6.45 7.93
N TYR A 200 -8.69 6.44 9.01
CA TYR A 200 -8.76 5.42 10.07
C TYR A 200 -9.24 6.01 11.40
N SER A 201 -9.85 7.19 11.36
CA SER A 201 -10.57 7.73 12.52
C SER A 201 -11.69 6.76 12.96
N PRO A 202 -12.17 6.81 14.22
CA PRO A 202 -13.24 5.93 14.68
C PRO A 202 -14.50 5.94 13.79
N VAL A 203 -14.83 7.09 13.19
CA VAL A 203 -15.95 7.24 12.25
C VAL A 203 -15.54 7.09 10.78
N MET A 204 -14.25 6.90 10.49
CA MET A 204 -13.65 6.77 9.17
C MET A 204 -14.03 7.90 8.20
N LEU A 205 -14.15 9.13 8.71
CA LEU A 205 -14.74 10.24 7.97
C LEU A 205 -13.98 10.54 6.67
N GLY A 206 -12.65 10.48 6.68
CA GLY A 206 -11.84 10.69 5.47
C GLY A 206 -12.07 9.61 4.41
N LEU A 207 -12.19 8.34 4.85
CA LEU A 207 -12.43 7.21 3.96
C LEU A 207 -13.84 7.26 3.34
N LYS A 208 -14.88 7.50 4.16
CA LYS A 208 -16.26 7.67 3.69
C LYS A 208 -16.38 8.83 2.71
N THR A 209 -15.75 9.97 3.03
CA THR A 209 -15.70 11.14 2.14
C THR A 209 -15.12 10.75 0.77
N ASP A 210 -14.02 10.00 0.75
CA ASP A 210 -13.34 9.66 -0.48
C ASP A 210 -14.08 8.59 -1.30
N GLN A 211 -14.75 7.64 -0.65
CA GLN A 211 -15.63 6.67 -1.30
C GLN A 211 -16.83 7.35 -1.97
N GLU A 212 -17.51 8.26 -1.27
CA GLU A 212 -18.63 9.02 -1.82
C GLU A 212 -18.20 9.98 -2.92
N THR A 213 -17.01 10.58 -2.80
CA THR A 213 -16.43 11.45 -3.85
C THR A 213 -16.25 10.70 -5.16
N MET A 214 -15.98 9.39 -5.09
CA MET A 214 -15.81 8.57 -6.27
C MET A 214 -17.13 8.06 -6.86
N MET A 215 -18.09 7.67 -6.02
CA MET A 215 -19.27 6.90 -6.44
C MET A 215 -20.58 7.68 -6.41
N ASP A 216 -20.51 9.00 -6.22
CA ASP A 216 -21.67 9.90 -6.14
C ASP A 216 -22.81 9.30 -5.29
N HIS A 217 -22.46 8.90 -4.06
CA HIS A 217 -23.34 8.28 -3.06
C HIS A 217 -23.93 6.91 -3.32
N ASN A 218 -23.53 6.23 -4.39
CA ASN A 218 -24.10 4.93 -4.61
C ASN A 218 -23.47 3.89 -3.64
N VAL A 219 -24.13 3.73 -2.48
CA VAL A 219 -23.75 2.90 -1.31
C VAL A 219 -23.29 1.51 -1.73
N MET A 220 -23.91 0.96 -2.78
CA MET A 220 -23.58 -0.34 -3.33
C MET A 220 -22.12 -0.40 -3.83
N TRP A 221 -21.66 0.60 -4.58
CA TRP A 221 -20.29 0.63 -5.09
C TRP A 221 -19.29 0.97 -3.98
N THR A 222 -19.69 1.78 -3.01
CA THR A 222 -18.88 2.11 -1.84
C THR A 222 -18.45 0.85 -1.09
N LEU A 223 -19.35 -0.12 -0.92
CA LEU A 223 -19.02 -1.41 -0.27
C LEU A 223 -17.98 -2.20 -1.07
N VAL A 224 -18.15 -2.26 -2.40
CA VAL A 224 -17.30 -3.07 -3.29
C VAL A 224 -15.88 -2.52 -3.38
N VAL A 225 -15.73 -1.20 -3.40
CA VAL A 225 -14.41 -0.53 -3.46
C VAL A 225 -13.82 -0.24 -2.09
N SER A 226 -14.54 -0.54 -1.00
CA SER A 226 -14.10 -0.18 0.36
C SER A 226 -12.69 -0.69 0.67
N ARG A 227 -12.44 -1.95 0.32
CA ARG A 227 -11.16 -2.63 0.52
C ARG A 227 -10.02 -2.00 -0.29
N TRP A 228 -10.31 -1.42 -1.44
CA TRP A 228 -9.32 -0.74 -2.29
C TRP A 228 -8.68 0.44 -1.55
N PHE A 229 -9.49 1.22 -0.83
CA PHE A 229 -9.04 2.42 -0.14
C PHE A 229 -8.53 2.14 1.28
N ILE A 230 -9.20 1.29 2.06
CA ILE A 230 -8.80 1.02 3.44
C ILE A 230 -7.47 0.26 3.54
N CYS A 231 -7.19 -0.66 2.62
CA CYS A 231 -5.94 -1.42 2.55
C CYS A 231 -4.99 -0.89 1.46
N LEU A 232 -5.31 0.22 0.80
CA LEU A 232 -4.47 0.85 -0.23
C LEU A 232 -4.06 -0.13 -1.35
N TYR A 233 -5.04 -0.89 -1.83
CA TYR A 233 -4.94 -1.95 -2.85
C TYR A 233 -4.12 -3.19 -2.47
N ILE A 234 -3.62 -3.30 -1.24
CA ILE A 234 -2.99 -4.52 -0.76
C ILE A 234 -4.02 -5.66 -0.80
N ASP A 235 -3.59 -6.82 -1.32
CA ASP A 235 -4.41 -8.02 -1.48
C ASP A 235 -5.68 -7.77 -2.33
N ILE A 236 -5.56 -6.80 -3.24
CA ILE A 236 -6.52 -6.50 -4.32
C ILE A 236 -5.78 -6.54 -5.65
N LEU A 237 -4.62 -5.88 -5.73
CA LEU A 237 -3.77 -5.83 -6.93
C LEU A 237 -2.45 -6.57 -6.67
N PRO A 238 -1.73 -6.99 -7.73
CA PRO A 238 -0.41 -7.61 -7.60
C PRO A 238 0.58 -6.73 -6.82
N VAL A 239 1.49 -7.36 -6.06
CA VAL A 239 2.43 -6.67 -5.15
C VAL A 239 3.20 -5.56 -5.87
N GLU A 240 3.78 -5.86 -7.04
CA GLU A 240 4.51 -4.86 -7.84
C GLU A 240 3.64 -3.66 -8.24
N THR A 241 2.38 -3.92 -8.62
CA THR A 241 1.43 -2.86 -8.97
C THR A 241 1.11 -1.98 -7.76
N VAL A 242 0.85 -2.58 -6.60
CA VAL A 242 0.63 -1.83 -5.34
C VAL A 242 1.83 -0.97 -5.00
N LEU A 243 3.05 -1.50 -5.10
CA LEU A 243 4.26 -0.73 -4.79
C LEU A 243 4.47 0.44 -5.76
N ARG A 244 4.13 0.27 -7.03
CA ARG A 244 4.17 1.36 -8.02
C ARG A 244 3.10 2.43 -7.76
N ILE A 245 1.93 2.03 -7.26
CA ILE A 245 0.90 2.96 -6.78
C ILE A 245 1.45 3.74 -5.58
N TRP A 246 2.10 3.05 -4.64
CA TRP A 246 2.65 3.65 -3.42
C TRP A 246 3.81 4.61 -3.69
N ASP A 247 4.67 4.32 -4.68
CA ASP A 247 5.67 5.26 -5.19
C ASP A 247 5.03 6.63 -5.48
N CYS A 248 3.89 6.61 -6.17
CA CYS A 248 3.16 7.81 -6.52
C CYS A 248 2.37 8.37 -5.33
N LEU A 249 1.82 7.53 -4.44
CA LEU A 249 1.07 7.94 -3.26
C LEU A 249 1.94 8.78 -2.31
N PHE A 250 3.13 8.29 -1.94
CA PHE A 250 4.07 9.01 -1.08
C PHE A 250 4.58 10.31 -1.73
N TYR A 251 4.60 10.37 -3.05
CA TYR A 251 5.10 11.54 -3.76
C TYR A 251 4.02 12.58 -4.11
N GLU A 252 2.84 12.16 -4.53
CA GLU A 252 1.78 13.03 -5.07
C GLU A 252 0.52 13.10 -4.20
N GLY A 253 0.42 12.28 -3.16
CA GLY A 253 -0.71 12.25 -2.22
C GLY A 253 -1.88 11.38 -2.66
N SER A 254 -2.95 11.44 -1.87
CA SER A 254 -4.11 10.52 -1.93
C SER A 254 -4.88 10.48 -3.26
N LYS A 255 -4.78 11.52 -4.11
CA LYS A 255 -5.41 11.51 -5.45
C LYS A 255 -4.97 10.34 -6.33
N ILE A 256 -3.83 9.70 -6.01
CA ILE A 256 -3.36 8.53 -6.74
C ILE A 256 -4.34 7.36 -6.57
N LEU A 257 -4.94 7.20 -5.38
CA LEU A 257 -5.95 6.17 -5.14
C LEU A 257 -7.14 6.35 -6.08
N PHE A 258 -7.66 7.57 -6.21
CA PHE A 258 -8.74 7.89 -7.16
C PHE A 258 -8.37 7.57 -8.60
N ARG A 259 -7.14 7.90 -9.02
CA ARG A 259 -6.67 7.60 -10.38
C ARG A 259 -6.67 6.11 -10.67
N VAL A 260 -6.21 5.30 -9.71
CA VAL A 260 -6.20 3.83 -9.82
C VAL A 260 -7.63 3.32 -9.93
N ALA A 261 -8.51 3.71 -9.01
CA ALA A 261 -9.90 3.26 -9.02
C ALA A 261 -10.65 3.65 -10.30
N LEU A 262 -10.54 4.91 -10.73
CA LEU A 262 -11.18 5.39 -11.96
C LEU A 262 -10.64 4.67 -13.20
N THR A 263 -9.35 4.34 -13.25
CA THR A 263 -8.79 3.55 -14.35
C THR A 263 -9.33 2.13 -14.37
N LEU A 264 -9.40 1.44 -13.22
CA LEU A 264 -9.98 0.10 -13.16
C LEU A 264 -11.43 0.08 -13.66
N ILE A 265 -12.22 1.08 -13.27
CA ILE A 265 -13.63 1.20 -13.67
C ILE A 265 -13.75 1.56 -15.15
N HIS A 266 -13.03 2.59 -15.60
CA HIS A 266 -13.12 3.09 -16.97
C HIS A 266 -12.62 2.06 -17.99
N HIS A 267 -11.50 1.38 -17.69
CA HIS A 267 -10.95 0.35 -18.56
C HIS A 267 -11.92 -0.83 -18.75
N ASN A 268 -12.71 -1.14 -17.72
CA ASN A 268 -13.64 -2.26 -17.71
C ASN A 268 -15.11 -1.82 -17.79
N GLN A 269 -15.37 -0.61 -18.30
CA GLN A 269 -16.71 -0.03 -18.32
C GLN A 269 -17.72 -0.93 -19.05
N ALA A 270 -17.31 -1.55 -20.16
CA ALA A 270 -18.18 -2.44 -20.93
C ALA A 270 -18.63 -3.66 -20.11
N LEU A 271 -17.75 -4.23 -19.28
CA LEU A 271 -18.08 -5.36 -18.40
C LEU A 271 -19.01 -4.89 -17.26
N ILE A 272 -18.68 -3.76 -16.64
CA ILE A 272 -19.45 -3.21 -15.51
C ILE A 272 -20.88 -2.84 -15.94
N GLN A 273 -21.05 -2.28 -17.14
CA GLN A 273 -22.37 -1.92 -17.69
C GLN A 273 -23.26 -3.12 -18.01
N GLN A 274 -22.69 -4.32 -18.15
CA GLN A 274 -23.45 -5.55 -18.40
C GLN A 274 -24.04 -6.17 -17.12
N ALA A 275 -23.62 -5.71 -15.94
CA ALA A 275 -24.13 -6.21 -14.68
C ALA A 275 -25.63 -5.93 -14.55
N GLN A 276 -26.42 -6.98 -14.28
CA GLN A 276 -27.87 -6.87 -14.12
C GLN A 276 -28.31 -6.93 -12.65
N SER A 277 -27.40 -7.36 -11.78
CA SER A 277 -27.65 -7.55 -10.36
C SER A 277 -26.45 -7.13 -9.50
N LEU A 278 -26.69 -6.94 -8.20
CA LEU A 278 -25.62 -6.68 -7.24
C LEU A 278 -24.56 -7.79 -7.20
N PRO A 279 -24.90 -9.10 -7.21
CA PRO A 279 -23.93 -10.17 -7.36
C PRO A 279 -23.03 -10.02 -8.59
N ASP A 280 -23.58 -9.62 -9.74
CA ASP A 280 -22.79 -9.41 -10.97
C ASP A 280 -21.81 -8.25 -10.81
N VAL A 281 -22.26 -7.14 -10.19
CA VAL A 281 -21.39 -6.00 -9.88
C VAL A 281 -20.22 -6.43 -8.99
N CYS A 282 -20.51 -7.16 -7.91
CA CYS A 282 -19.49 -7.69 -7.01
C CYS A 282 -18.51 -8.61 -7.73
N GLN A 283 -19.00 -9.49 -8.61
CA GLN A 283 -18.17 -10.42 -9.36
C GLN A 283 -17.29 -9.68 -10.38
N ASN A 284 -17.87 -8.73 -11.12
CA ASN A 284 -17.14 -7.91 -12.08
C ASN A 284 -16.03 -7.13 -11.38
N PHE A 285 -16.31 -6.51 -10.22
CA PHE A 285 -15.29 -5.75 -9.49
C PHE A 285 -14.17 -6.61 -8.90
N LYS A 286 -14.45 -7.89 -8.58
CA LYS A 286 -13.39 -8.85 -8.26
C LYS A 286 -12.59 -9.19 -9.52
N GLN A 287 -13.25 -9.38 -10.65
CA GLN A 287 -12.58 -9.76 -11.90
C GLN A 287 -11.63 -8.67 -12.42
N ILE A 288 -12.03 -7.39 -12.35
CA ILE A 288 -11.21 -6.27 -12.90
C ILE A 288 -9.92 -6.02 -12.13
N THR A 289 -9.76 -6.61 -10.94
CA THR A 289 -8.55 -6.51 -10.12
C THR A 289 -7.57 -7.67 -10.36
N HIS A 290 -7.83 -8.50 -11.37
CA HIS A 290 -6.97 -9.60 -11.78
C HIS A 290 -6.70 -9.58 -13.29
N GLY A 291 -5.65 -10.28 -13.71
CA GLY A 291 -5.32 -10.52 -15.11
C GLY A 291 -4.30 -9.53 -15.70
N PRO A 292 -3.97 -9.70 -17.00
CA PRO A 292 -2.79 -9.10 -17.60
C PRO A 292 -2.73 -7.57 -17.46
N PHE A 293 -3.89 -6.89 -17.51
CA PHE A 293 -3.95 -5.44 -17.38
C PHE A 293 -3.37 -4.91 -16.07
N VAL A 294 -3.61 -5.60 -14.94
CA VAL A 294 -3.09 -5.18 -13.63
C VAL A 294 -1.78 -5.86 -13.26
N ASP A 295 -1.47 -7.00 -13.87
CA ASP A 295 -0.19 -7.71 -13.75
C ASP A 295 0.94 -6.94 -14.46
N GLU A 296 0.65 -6.34 -15.61
CA GLU A 296 1.52 -5.41 -16.32
C GLU A 296 1.60 -4.03 -15.65
N CYS A 297 2.23 -3.97 -14.47
CA CYS A 297 2.32 -2.76 -13.65
C CYS A 297 2.89 -1.54 -14.41
N HIS A 298 3.68 -1.72 -15.47
CA HIS A 298 4.16 -0.59 -16.26
C HIS A 298 3.05 0.07 -17.06
N THR A 299 2.35 -0.71 -17.88
CA THR A 299 1.27 -0.26 -18.77
C THR A 299 0.12 0.29 -17.94
N PHE A 300 -0.29 -0.46 -16.90
CA PHE A 300 -1.29 -0.02 -15.93
C PHE A 300 -0.99 1.38 -15.37
N MET A 301 0.22 1.58 -14.86
CA MET A 301 0.62 2.86 -14.27
C MET A 301 0.73 4.00 -15.30
N GLN A 302 0.90 3.72 -16.59
CA GLN A 302 0.76 4.75 -17.62
C GLN A 302 -0.71 5.15 -17.76
N LYS A 303 -1.63 4.18 -17.79
CA LYS A 303 -3.07 4.40 -17.92
C LYS A 303 -3.67 5.21 -16.77
N ILE A 304 -3.22 5.04 -15.53
CA ILE A 304 -3.73 5.84 -14.39
C ILE A 304 -3.49 7.36 -14.53
N PHE A 305 -2.51 7.75 -15.36
CA PHE A 305 -2.21 9.16 -15.64
C PHE A 305 -2.83 9.68 -16.94
N THR A 306 -3.40 8.81 -17.78
CA THR A 306 -3.99 9.19 -19.07
C THR A 306 -5.50 8.96 -19.15
N GLU A 307 -6.00 7.80 -18.73
CA GLU A 307 -7.42 7.41 -18.91
C GLU A 307 -8.40 8.22 -18.06
N PRO A 308 -8.18 8.44 -16.74
CA PRO A 308 -9.11 9.24 -15.93
C PRO A 308 -9.12 10.74 -16.27
N GLY A 309 -8.29 11.17 -17.22
CA GLY A 309 -8.13 12.58 -17.58
C GLY A 309 -7.55 13.45 -16.47
N SER A 310 -7.97 14.72 -16.45
CA SER A 310 -7.49 15.73 -15.51
C SER A 310 -8.19 15.61 -14.16
N LEU A 311 -7.57 14.92 -13.21
CA LEU A 311 -7.93 14.99 -11.79
C LEU A 311 -6.95 15.89 -11.04
N SER A 312 -7.35 17.15 -10.83
CA SER A 312 -6.55 18.13 -10.08
C SER A 312 -6.78 17.98 -8.58
N MET A 313 -5.75 18.29 -7.77
CA MET A 313 -5.92 18.30 -6.31
C MET A 313 -6.94 19.35 -5.87
N ALA A 314 -6.99 20.51 -6.52
CA ALA A 314 -7.93 21.57 -6.17
C ALA A 314 -9.39 21.12 -6.36
N THR A 315 -9.68 20.46 -7.48
CA THR A 315 -11.01 19.86 -7.74
C THR A 315 -11.35 18.83 -6.68
N LEU A 316 -10.42 17.92 -6.37
CA LEU A 316 -10.64 16.87 -5.38
C LEU A 316 -10.85 17.44 -3.98
N THR A 317 -10.08 18.46 -3.58
CA THR A 317 -10.24 19.15 -2.29
C THR A 317 -11.61 19.82 -2.21
N LYS A 318 -12.08 20.46 -3.29
CA LYS A 318 -13.42 21.07 -3.31
C LYS A 318 -14.52 20.02 -3.15
N LEU A 319 -14.45 18.91 -3.89
CA LEU A 319 -15.41 17.81 -3.80
C LEU A 319 -15.43 17.20 -2.40
N ARG A 320 -14.25 16.91 -1.83
CA ARG A 320 -14.10 16.42 -0.46
C ARG A 320 -14.75 17.34 0.56
N ALA A 321 -14.54 18.66 0.45
CA ALA A 321 -15.12 19.62 1.38
C ALA A 321 -16.65 19.60 1.36
N THR A 322 -17.24 19.59 0.15
CA THR A 322 -18.70 19.48 -0.02
C THR A 322 -19.25 18.20 0.59
N ILE A 323 -18.65 17.06 0.25
CA ILE A 323 -19.11 15.73 0.66
C ILE A 323 -18.94 15.54 2.17
N ARG A 324 -17.79 15.94 2.71
CA ARG A 324 -17.52 15.86 4.14
C ARG A 324 -18.51 16.67 4.96
N SER A 325 -18.83 17.90 4.52
CA SER A 325 -19.83 18.74 5.20
C SER A 325 -21.18 18.05 5.27
N ARG A 326 -21.60 17.41 4.18
CA ARG A 326 -22.87 16.69 4.09
C ARG A 326 -22.90 15.45 4.99
N ILE A 327 -21.87 14.61 4.96
CA ILE A 327 -21.77 13.42 5.84
C ILE A 327 -21.90 13.83 7.31
N ILE A 328 -21.21 14.91 7.70
CA ILE A 328 -21.30 15.46 9.07
C ILE A 328 -22.74 15.87 9.41
N THR A 329 -23.43 16.57 8.51
CA THR A 329 -24.84 16.99 8.71
C THR A 329 -25.79 15.79 8.82
N GLU A 330 -25.56 14.73 8.04
CA GLU A 330 -26.39 13.52 8.06
C GLU A 330 -26.17 12.68 9.33
N GLU A 331 -24.93 12.58 9.82
CA GLU A 331 -24.59 11.76 11.00
C GLU A 331 -24.85 12.47 12.34
N LEU A 332 -24.77 13.81 12.40
CA LEU A 332 -24.93 14.59 13.64
C LEU A 332 -26.29 15.29 13.76
N GLY A 333 -27.15 15.21 12.74
CA GLY A 333 -28.38 16.02 12.64
C GLY A 333 -28.07 17.50 12.40
N PRO A 334 -29.09 18.35 12.13
CA PRO A 334 -28.88 19.79 12.07
C PRO A 334 -28.32 20.27 13.41
N THR A 335 -27.14 20.89 13.37
CA THR A 335 -26.65 21.68 14.49
C THR A 335 -27.51 22.93 14.53
N ASP A 336 -28.50 22.96 15.42
CA ASP A 336 -29.21 24.20 15.73
C ASP A 336 -28.17 25.23 16.20
N PRO A 337 -28.07 26.43 15.58
CA PRO A 337 -27.11 27.44 15.99
C PRO A 337 -27.46 28.15 17.32
N GLU A 338 -28.48 27.69 18.05
CA GLU A 338 -28.94 28.35 19.29
C GLU A 338 -29.20 27.32 20.39
N ASN A 339 -28.20 27.17 21.28
CA ASN A 339 -28.39 27.03 22.73
C ASN A 339 -27.10 27.33 23.49
#